data_AF-A0A4R5KF41-F1
#
_entry.id   AF-A0A4R5KF41-F1
#
_cell.length_a   1.000
_cell.length_b   1.000
_cell.length_c   1.000
_cell.angle_alpha   90.00
_cell.angle_beta   90.00
_cell.angle_gamma   90.00
#
_symmetry.space_group_name_H-M   'P 1'
#
loop_
_entity.id
_entity.type
_entity.pdbx_description
1 polymer ?
#
loop_
_entity_poly.entity_id
_entity_poly.type
_entity_poly.pdbx_seq_one_letter_code
_entity_poly.pdbx_strand_id
1 'polypeptide(L)'
;MAVFVNPADWGMHKAFVQLFAMVPLMMFLLSLVGRIRGSKRWVSLGLLALIVLQFMTINVFASVWVLAALHPVIALLLFWGSVITVKTRASQV
;
A
#
# COMPACT_ATOMS: atom_id res chain seq x y z
N MET A 1 -12.84 -14.65 -3.72
CA MET A 1 -14.00 -14.87 -2.82
C MET A 1 -13.67 -15.73 -1.61
N ALA A 2 -12.77 -16.73 -1.70
CA ALA A 2 -12.50 -17.69 -0.62
C ALA A 2 -11.97 -17.13 0.72
N VAL A 3 -11.70 -15.83 0.84
CA VAL A 3 -11.21 -15.18 2.09
C VAL A 3 -12.28 -14.30 2.75
N PHE A 4 -13.33 -13.91 2.03
CA PHE A 4 -14.37 -13.03 2.56
C PHE A 4 -15.55 -13.85 3.08
N VAL A 5 -16.03 -13.51 4.27
CA VAL A 5 -17.23 -14.12 4.86
C VAL A 5 -18.47 -13.76 4.03
N ASN A 6 -18.55 -12.51 3.55
CA ASN A 6 -19.60 -12.06 2.65
C ASN A 6 -19.00 -11.68 1.27
N PRO A 7 -19.50 -12.24 0.15
CA PRO A 7 -19.11 -11.83 -1.19
C PRO A 7 -19.18 -10.33 -1.48
N ALA A 8 -20.08 -9.60 -0.80
CA ALA A 8 -20.21 -8.14 -0.91
C ALA A 8 -18.95 -7.39 -0.43
N ASP A 9 -18.18 -7.98 0.48
CA ASP A 9 -16.94 -7.39 1.00
C ASP A 9 -15.86 -7.26 -0.09
N TRP A 10 -15.98 -8.02 -1.18
CA TRP A 10 -15.12 -7.85 -2.36
C TRP A 10 -15.28 -6.48 -3.00
N GLY A 11 -16.50 -5.95 -3.03
CA GLY A 11 -16.78 -4.59 -3.50
C GLY A 11 -16.05 -3.56 -2.65
N MET A 12 -16.14 -3.70 -1.33
CA MET A 12 -15.46 -2.83 -0.36
C MET A 12 -13.94 -2.90 -0.51
N HIS A 13 -13.37 -4.09 -0.63
CA HIS A 13 -11.93 -4.28 -0.83
C HIS A 13 -11.42 -3.54 -2.08
N LYS A 14 -12.12 -3.67 -3.21
CA LYS A 14 -11.77 -2.95 -4.45
C LYS A 14 -11.90 -1.44 -4.29
N ALA A 15 -12.97 -0.96 -3.67
CA ALA A 15 -13.20 0.46 -3.46
C ALA A 15 -12.12 1.08 -2.55
N PHE A 16 -11.73 0.37 -1.48
CA PHE A 16 -10.70 0.80 -0.54
C PHE A 16 -9.37 1.08 -1.26
N VAL A 17 -8.87 0.15 -2.06
CA VAL A 17 -7.59 0.35 -2.75
C VAL A 17 -7.68 1.50 -3.75
N GLN A 18 -8.80 1.66 -4.46
CA GLN A 18 -8.99 2.76 -5.40
C GLN A 18 -8.97 4.14 -4.72
N LEU A 19 -9.55 4.26 -3.53
CA LEU A 19 -9.55 5.50 -2.76
C LEU A 19 -8.14 5.86 -2.23
N PHE A 20 -7.42 4.87 -1.71
CA PHE A 20 -6.16 5.09 -1.00
C PHE A 20 -4.89 4.95 -1.86
N ALA A 21 -4.98 4.42 -3.08
CA ALA A 21 -3.81 4.13 -3.93
C ALA A 21 -2.88 5.34 -4.14
N MET A 22 -3.45 6.55 -4.23
CA MET A 22 -2.70 7.78 -4.50
C MET A 22 -2.23 8.51 -3.25
N VAL A 23 -2.66 8.09 -2.06
CA VAL A 23 -2.29 8.75 -0.79
C VAL A 23 -0.77 8.81 -0.59
N PRO A 24 0.02 7.74 -0.81
CA PRO A 24 1.46 7.83 -0.65
C PRO A 24 2.14 8.80 -1.63
N LEU A 25 1.59 8.99 -2.83
CA LEU A 25 2.07 10.01 -3.77
C LEU A 25 1.81 11.42 -3.22
N MET A 26 0.59 11.68 -2.73
CA MET A 26 0.27 12.96 -2.09
C MET A 26 1.17 13.22 -0.87
N MET A 27 1.40 12.21 -0.03
CA MET A 27 2.32 12.32 1.11
C MET A 27 3.75 12.66 0.67
N PHE A 28 4.23 12.07 -0.43
CA PHE A 28 5.55 12.39 -0.97
C PHE A 28 5.63 13.86 -1.45
N LEU A 29 4.62 14.34 -2.18
CA LEU A 29 4.58 15.74 -2.62
C LEU A 29 4.52 16.70 -1.44
N LEU A 30 3.68 16.42 -0.45
CA LEU A 30 3.61 17.19 0.79
C LEU A 30 4.93 17.17 1.58
N SER A 31 5.70 16.07 1.50
CA SER A 31 7.02 15.98 2.14
C SER A 31 8.01 17.02 1.61
N LEU A 32 7.88 17.42 0.34
CA LEU A 32 8.73 18.45 -0.30
C LEU A 32 8.44 19.84 0.29
N VAL A 33 7.15 20.17 0.43
CA VAL A 33 6.71 21.47 0.98
C VAL A 33 6.88 21.51 2.50
N GLY A 34 6.59 20.40 3.19
CA GLY A 34 6.72 20.23 4.63
C GLY A 34 8.15 20.06 5.14
N ARG A 35 9.16 20.26 4.28
CA ARG A 35 10.60 20.20 4.61
C ARG A 35 11.03 18.87 5.26
N ILE A 36 10.37 17.75 4.94
CA ILE A 36 10.78 16.43 5.40
C ILE A 36 12.01 16.00 4.57
N ARG A 37 13.15 15.84 5.24
CA ARG A 37 14.44 15.52 4.61
C ARG A 37 14.91 14.09 4.89
N GLY A 38 15.92 13.66 4.14
CA GLY A 38 16.60 12.38 4.32
C GLY A 38 15.77 11.17 3.90
N SER A 39 16.12 9.99 4.43
CA SER A 39 15.49 8.70 4.14
C SER A 39 13.98 8.70 4.41
N LYS A 40 13.53 9.48 5.40
CA LYS A 40 12.13 9.58 5.82
C LYS A 40 11.17 10.07 4.72
N ARG A 41 11.65 10.85 3.75
CA ARG A 41 10.82 11.33 2.64
C ARG A 41 10.47 10.22 1.65
N TRP A 42 11.36 9.24 1.51
CA TRP A 42 11.27 8.19 0.49
C TRP A 42 10.36 7.04 0.89
N VAL A 43 10.01 6.93 2.18
CA VAL A 43 9.10 5.90 2.70
C VAL A 43 7.77 5.90 1.94
N SER A 44 7.19 7.07 1.67
CA SER A 44 5.93 7.19 0.92
C SER A 44 6.04 6.66 -0.50
N LEU A 45 7.19 6.82 -1.17
CA LEU A 45 7.42 6.21 -2.48
C LEU A 45 7.63 4.70 -2.39
N GLY A 46 8.24 4.19 -1.31
CA GLY A 46 8.29 2.75 -1.03
C GLY A 46 6.89 2.14 -0.87
N LEU A 47 6.00 2.80 -0.13
CA LEU A 47 4.60 2.38 0.01
C LEU A 47 3.86 2.44 -1.33
N LEU A 48 4.11 3.48 -2.15
CA LEU A 48 3.55 3.57 -3.51
C LEU A 48 4.02 2.41 -4.39
N ALA A 49 5.30 2.04 -4.33
CA ALA A 49 5.84 0.92 -5.09
C ALA A 49 5.16 -0.41 -4.70
N LEU A 50 4.92 -0.64 -3.41
CA LEU A 50 4.17 -1.82 -2.94
C LEU A 50 2.73 -1.81 -3.49
N ILE A 51 2.05 -0.66 -3.55
CA ILE A 51 0.72 -0.53 -4.16
C ILE A 51 0.76 -0.87 -5.66
N VAL A 52 1.75 -0.34 -6.40
CA VAL A 52 1.91 -0.67 -7.83
C VAL A 52 2.10 -2.18 -8.01
N LEU A 53 2.94 -2.81 -7.19
CA LEU A 53 3.13 -4.26 -7.21
C LEU A 53 1.84 -5.02 -6.93
N GLN A 54 0.95 -4.50 -6.07
CA GLN A 54 -0.37 -5.10 -5.88
C GLN A 54 -1.23 -5.08 -7.13
N PHE A 55 -1.23 -3.99 -7.89
CA PHE A 55 -1.94 -3.94 -9.16
C PHE A 55 -1.29 -4.86 -10.20
N MET A 56 0.02 -5.01 -10.20
CA MET A 56 0.73 -5.93 -11.11
C MET A 56 0.35 -7.38 -10.85
N THR A 57 0.28 -7.83 -9.59
CA THR A 57 -0.05 -9.22 -9.25
C THR A 57 -1.45 -9.64 -9.71
N ILE A 58 -2.42 -8.72 -9.74
CA ILE A 58 -3.81 -9.02 -10.14
C ILE A 58 -4.17 -8.67 -11.59
N ASN A 59 -3.42 -7.78 -12.27
CA ASN A 59 -3.73 -7.38 -13.64
C ASN A 59 -2.74 -7.95 -14.66
N VAL A 60 -1.45 -7.98 -14.33
CA VAL A 60 -0.37 -8.38 -15.26
C VAL A 60 0.01 -9.84 -15.04
N PHE A 61 0.14 -10.26 -13.77
CA PHE A 61 0.63 -11.59 -13.41
C PHE A 61 -0.46 -12.53 -12.90
N ALA A 62 -1.73 -12.21 -13.16
CA ALA A 62 -2.87 -12.99 -12.67
C ALA A 62 -2.84 -14.46 -13.13
N SER A 63 -2.29 -14.74 -14.31
CA SER A 63 -2.16 -16.09 -14.87
C SER A 63 -0.98 -16.89 -14.32
N VAL A 64 -0.01 -16.23 -13.67
CA VAL A 64 1.16 -16.88 -13.08
C VAL A 64 0.91 -17.08 -11.60
N TRP A 65 0.40 -18.26 -11.23
CA TRP A 65 -0.07 -18.58 -9.87
C TRP A 65 0.91 -18.21 -8.76
N VAL A 66 2.22 -18.45 -8.95
CA VAL A 66 3.27 -18.09 -7.97
C VAL A 66 3.34 -16.58 -7.74
N LEU A 67 3.22 -15.77 -8.79
CA LEU A 67 3.27 -14.31 -8.71
C LEU A 67 1.95 -13.74 -8.17
N ALA A 68 0.81 -14.30 -8.58
CA ALA A 68 -0.49 -13.94 -8.03
C ALA A 68 -0.56 -14.20 -6.51
N ALA A 69 0.06 -15.30 -6.03
CA ALA A 69 0.14 -15.63 -4.61
C ALA A 69 0.95 -14.61 -3.78
N LEU A 70 1.77 -13.75 -4.40
CA LEU A 70 2.47 -12.68 -3.69
C LEU A 70 1.55 -11.54 -3.25
N HIS A 71 0.34 -11.43 -3.82
CA HIS A 71 -0.60 -10.35 -3.50
C HIS A 71 -0.87 -10.20 -1.98
N PRO A 72 -1.28 -11.25 -1.23
CA PRO A 72 -1.46 -11.13 0.22
C PRO A 72 -0.16 -10.81 0.97
N VAL A 73 1.00 -11.30 0.51
CA VAL A 73 2.30 -11.02 1.15
C VAL A 73 2.66 -9.54 1.02
N ILE A 74 2.52 -8.99 -0.18
CA ILE A 74 2.75 -7.56 -0.45
C ILE A 74 1.75 -6.71 0.33
N ALA A 75 0.51 -7.18 0.52
CA ALA A 75 -0.51 -6.48 1.32
C ALA A 75 -0.07 -6.34 2.78
N LEU A 76 0.46 -7.43 3.36
CA LEU A 76 0.97 -7.43 4.73
C LEU A 76 2.18 -6.50 4.89
N LEU A 77 3.11 -6.50 3.92
CA LEU A 77 4.24 -5.58 3.93
C LEU A 77 3.79 -4.12 3.84
N LEU A 78 2.82 -3.82 2.98
CA LEU A 78 2.25 -2.47 2.85
C LEU A 78 1.55 -2.03 4.15
N PHE A 79 0.74 -2.91 4.73
CA PHE A 79 0.03 -2.64 5.98
C PHE A 79 1.01 -2.38 7.13
N TRP A 80 1.96 -3.29 7.36
CA TRP A 80 2.92 -3.16 8.46
C TRP A 80 3.87 -1.98 8.25
N GLY A 81 4.32 -1.75 7.02
CA GLY A 81 5.12 -0.58 6.65
C GLY A 81 4.38 0.73 6.94
N SER A 82 3.08 0.78 6.68
CA SER A 82 2.23 1.93 7.01
C SER A 82 2.10 2.13 8.52
N VAL A 83 1.85 1.05 9.29
CA VAL A 83 1.78 1.09 10.76
C VAL A 83 3.09 1.58 11.37
N ILE A 84 4.23 1.05 10.92
CA ILE A 84 5.56 1.49 11.38
C ILE A 84 5.76 2.97 11.06
N THR A 85 5.42 3.41 9.85
CA THR A 85 5.58 4.81 9.42
C THR A 85 4.85 5.78 10.34
N VAL A 86 3.65 5.41 10.80
CA VAL A 86 2.86 6.20 11.76
C VAL A 86 3.47 6.10 13.17
N LYS A 87 3.79 4.88 13.64
CA LYS A 87 4.28 4.66 15.01
C LYS A 87 5.62 5.36 15.28
N THR A 88 6.57 5.30 14.34
CA THR A 88 7.87 5.96 14.47
C THR A 88 7.75 7.49 14.53
N ARG A 89 6.58 8.06 14.19
CA ARG A 89 6.31 9.50 14.24
C ARG A 89 5.55 9.92 15.49
N ALA A 90 4.66 9.07 16.02
CA ALA A 90 3.89 9.36 17.25
C ALA A 90 4.76 9.45 18.52
N SER A 91 5.97 8.87 18.52
CA SER A 91 6.93 8.96 19.62
C SER A 91 7.91 10.13 19.51
N GLN A 92 7.75 11.03 18.53
CA GLN A 92 8.59 12.22 18.33
C GLN A 92 7.81 13.54 18.45
N VAL A 93 6.54 13.48 18.85
CA VAL A 93 5.67 14.64 19.19
C VAL A 93 5.42 14.57 20.69
#